data_AF-S3JW41-F1
#
_entry.id   AF-S3JW41-F1
#
_cell.length_a   1.000
_cell.length_b   1.000
_cell.length_c   1.000
_cell.angle_alpha   90.00
_cell.angle_beta   90.00
_cell.angle_gamma   90.00
#
_symmetry.space_group_name_H-M   'P 1'
#
loop_
_entity.id
_entity.type
_entity.pdbx_description
1 polymer ?
#
loop_
_entity_poly.entity_id
_entity_poly.type
_entity_poly.pdbx_seq_one_letter_code
_entity_poly.pdbx_strand_id
1 'polypeptide(L)'
;MTAFTENDLKRLENLIINGQKAIETRLTSLESGQKAIETRLTSLESGQKAIETRLTSLESGQKAIETRLTSLESGQKAIENSFGEIKREIQVLEIGQTEIKGEIRTLDAKITGLNERVKLIEASVGKIPDLAEKIGEVKNWKQIGISIVTAFVGGVIGWLIRGK
;
A
#
# COMPACT_ATOMS: atom_id res chain seq x y z
N MET A 1 -38.66 99.45 -59.11
CA MET A 1 -37.72 98.85 -58.14
C MET A 1 -38.20 99.24 -56.75
N THR A 2 -38.74 98.31 -55.97
CA THR A 2 -39.07 98.57 -54.57
C THR A 2 -37.78 98.71 -53.79
N ALA A 3 -37.55 99.87 -53.17
CA ALA A 3 -36.36 100.11 -52.36
C ALA A 3 -36.43 99.25 -51.08
N PHE A 4 -35.31 98.63 -50.71
CA PHE A 4 -35.18 97.93 -49.44
C PHE A 4 -35.36 98.93 -48.29
N THR A 5 -36.22 98.61 -47.32
CA THR A 5 -36.47 99.48 -46.17
C THR A 5 -35.51 99.14 -45.02
N GLU A 6 -35.29 100.08 -44.11
CA GLU A 6 -34.49 99.84 -42.88
C GLU A 6 -35.06 98.68 -42.04
N ASN A 7 -36.37 98.45 -42.11
CA ASN A 7 -37.03 97.34 -41.44
C ASN A 7 -36.63 95.98 -42.03
N ASP A 8 -36.42 95.89 -43.34
CA ASP A 8 -35.97 94.66 -44.01
C ASP A 8 -34.52 94.32 -43.62
N LEU A 9 -33.66 95.34 -43.49
CA LEU A 9 -32.29 95.18 -42.99
C LEU A 9 -32.26 94.69 -41.54
N LYS A 10 -33.07 95.28 -40.65
CA LYS A 10 -33.19 94.84 -39.25
C LYS A 10 -33.69 93.40 -39.13
N ARG A 11 -34.61 92.99 -40.01
CA ARG A 11 -35.11 91.60 -40.04
C ARG A 11 -34.01 90.62 -40.47
N LEU A 12 -33.22 90.97 -41.48
CA LEU A 12 -32.07 90.18 -41.94
C LEU A 12 -31.00 90.06 -40.84
N GLU A 13 -30.65 91.17 -40.19
CA GLU A 13 -29.69 91.19 -39.08
C GLU A 13 -30.15 90.26 -37.94
N ASN A 14 -31.41 90.37 -37.53
CA ASN A 14 -31.99 89.49 -36.52
C ASN A 14 -31.95 88.01 -36.92
N LEU A 15 -32.24 87.68 -38.19
CA LEU A 15 -32.15 86.31 -38.69
C LEU A 15 -30.73 85.78 -38.66
N ILE A 16 -29.74 86.59 -39.05
CA ILE A 16 -28.32 86.23 -39.01
C ILE A 16 -27.86 85.99 -37.56
N ILE A 17 -28.16 86.91 -36.64
CA ILE A 17 -27.78 86.78 -35.22
C ILE A 17 -28.41 85.53 -34.61
N ASN A 18 -29.70 85.28 -34.86
CA ASN A 18 -30.38 84.10 -34.34
C ASN A 18 -29.83 82.81 -34.95
N GLY A 19 -29.52 82.81 -36.25
CA GLY A 19 -28.88 81.68 -36.92
C GLY A 19 -27.49 81.38 -36.33
N GLN A 20 -26.67 82.41 -36.10
CA GLN A 20 -25.36 82.26 -35.47
C GLN A 20 -25.46 81.70 -34.06
N LYS A 21 -26.37 82.23 -33.22
CA LYS A 21 -26.59 81.69 -31.85
C LYS A 21 -27.03 80.22 -31.86
N ALA A 22 -27.89 79.84 -32.81
CA ALA A 22 -28.33 78.45 -32.95
C ALA A 22 -27.16 77.54 -33.37
N ILE A 23 -26.29 77.99 -34.27
CA ILE A 23 -25.08 77.26 -34.68
C ILE A 23 -24.11 77.12 -33.51
N GLU A 24 -23.85 78.18 -32.76
CA GLU A 24 -22.96 78.18 -31.59
C GLU A 24 -23.44 77.22 -30.50
N THR A 25 -24.75 77.20 -30.24
CA THR A 25 -25.38 76.25 -29.30
C THR A 25 -25.17 74.80 -29.75
N ARG A 26 -25.35 74.53 -31.05
CA ARG A 26 -25.12 73.19 -31.62
C ARG A 26 -23.66 72.78 -31.57
N LEU A 27 -22.72 73.69 -31.84
CA LEU A 27 -21.29 73.44 -31.74
C LEU A 27 -20.87 73.09 -30.31
N THR A 28 -21.31 73.88 -29.33
CA THR A 28 -21.05 73.61 -27.90
C THR A 28 -21.59 72.24 -27.48
N SER A 29 -22.77 71.86 -28.01
CA SER A 29 -23.37 70.55 -27.73
C SER A 29 -22.58 69.40 -28.37
N LEU A 30 -22.06 69.60 -29.59
CA LEU A 30 -21.19 68.62 -30.27
C LEU A 30 -19.86 68.44 -29.55
N GLU A 31 -19.22 69.53 -29.12
CA GLU A 31 -17.98 69.48 -28.33
C GLU A 31 -18.17 68.70 -27.02
N SER A 32 -19.29 68.96 -26.34
CA SER A 32 -19.66 68.23 -25.11
C SER A 32 -19.88 66.74 -25.40
N GLY A 33 -20.56 66.41 -26.50
CA GLY A 33 -20.77 65.04 -26.96
C GLY A 33 -19.46 64.32 -27.29
N GLN A 34 -18.53 65.00 -27.96
CA GLN A 34 -17.21 64.47 -28.30
C GLN A 34 -16.41 64.15 -27.04
N LYS A 35 -16.36 65.06 -26.06
CA LYS A 35 -15.67 64.84 -24.78
C LYS A 35 -16.24 63.65 -24.00
N ALA A 36 -17.55 63.46 -24.05
CA ALA A 36 -18.21 62.31 -23.44
C ALA A 36 -17.82 60.99 -24.14
N ILE A 37 -17.71 61.00 -25.48
CA ILE A 37 -17.25 59.84 -26.25
C ILE A 37 -15.79 59.51 -25.91
N GLU A 38 -14.90 60.50 -25.88
CA GLU A 38 -13.48 60.31 -25.52
C GLU A 38 -13.34 59.67 -24.13
N THR A 39 -14.10 60.17 -23.14
CA THR A 39 -14.11 59.61 -21.78
C THR A 39 -14.56 58.14 -21.75
N ARG A 40 -15.61 57.80 -22.53
CA ARG A 40 -16.10 56.43 -22.65
C ARG A 40 -15.07 55.53 -23.35
N LEU A 41 -14.37 56.03 -24.35
CA LEU A 41 -13.34 55.27 -25.07
C LEU A 41 -12.18 54.92 -24.14
N THR A 42 -11.65 55.88 -23.38
CA THR A 42 -10.59 55.63 -22.38
C THR A 42 -11.03 54.62 -21.31
N SER A 43 -12.30 54.66 -20.90
CA SER A 43 -12.86 53.70 -19.96
C SER A 43 -12.93 52.28 -20.56
N LEU A 44 -13.33 52.16 -21.83
CA LEU A 44 -13.34 50.89 -22.55
C LEU A 44 -11.94 50.31 -22.73
N GLU A 45 -10.96 51.12 -23.11
CA GLU A 45 -9.56 50.71 -23.23
C GLU A 45 -9.01 50.17 -21.89
N SER A 46 -9.33 50.87 -20.80
CA SER A 46 -8.95 50.44 -19.44
C SER A 46 -9.63 49.11 -19.07
N GLY A 47 -10.91 48.96 -19.39
CA GLY A 47 -11.65 47.72 -19.19
C GLY A 47 -11.08 46.55 -19.99
N GLN A 48 -10.69 46.78 -21.24
CA GLN A 48 -10.07 45.77 -22.10
C GLN A 48 -8.73 45.29 -21.53
N LYS A 49 -7.87 46.21 -21.06
CA LYS A 49 -6.59 45.86 -20.42
C LYS A 49 -6.77 45.05 -19.15
N ALA A 50 -7.81 45.34 -18.37
CA ALA A 50 -8.15 44.57 -17.17
C ALA A 50 -8.62 43.14 -17.52
N ILE A 51 -9.41 42.99 -18.60
CA ILE A 51 -9.83 41.68 -19.10
C ILE A 51 -8.62 40.87 -19.58
N GLU A 52 -7.72 41.46 -20.35
CA GLU A 52 -6.50 40.81 -20.84
C GLU A 52 -5.64 40.28 -19.67
N THR A 53 -5.44 41.11 -18.64
CA THR A 53 -4.70 40.72 -17.43
C THR A 53 -5.36 39.52 -16.73
N ARG A 54 -6.69 39.52 -16.63
CA ARG A 54 -7.44 38.40 -16.03
C ARG A 54 -7.33 37.13 -16.86
N LEU A 55 -7.35 37.23 -18.19
CA LEU A 55 -7.18 36.08 -19.08
C LEU A 55 -5.80 35.44 -18.91
N THR A 56 -4.72 36.23 -18.89
CA THR A 56 -3.36 35.71 -18.65
C THR A 56 -3.24 35.02 -17.28
N SER A 57 -3.90 35.55 -16.25
CA SER A 57 -3.94 34.94 -14.92
C SER A 57 -4.69 33.60 -14.94
N LEU A 58 -5.82 33.52 -15.64
CA LEU A 58 -6.59 32.28 -15.81
C LEU A 58 -5.79 31.21 -16.57
N GLU A 59 -5.12 31.58 -17.66
CA GLU A 59 -4.25 30.66 -18.42
C GLU A 59 -3.12 30.11 -17.54
N SER A 60 -2.50 30.97 -16.73
CA SER A 60 -1.47 30.55 -15.78
C SER A 60 -2.03 29.59 -14.71
N GLY A 61 -3.24 29.88 -14.20
CA GLY A 61 -3.94 29.03 -13.26
C GLY A 61 -4.29 27.65 -13.86
N GLN A 62 -4.74 27.61 -15.11
CA GLN A 62 -5.04 26.37 -15.83
C GLN A 62 -3.78 25.50 -15.99
N LYS A 63 -2.65 26.09 -16.38
CA LYS A 63 -1.38 25.36 -16.52
C LYS A 63 -0.87 24.79 -15.18
N ALA A 64 -1.08 25.54 -14.08
CA ALA A 64 -0.76 25.05 -12.75
C ALA A 64 -1.65 23.87 -12.33
N ILE A 65 -2.95 23.92 -12.67
CA ILE A 65 -3.88 22.80 -12.42
C ILE A 65 -3.48 21.56 -13.22
N GLU A 66 -3.14 21.72 -14.50
CA GLU A 66 -2.69 20.62 -15.36
C GLU A 66 -1.44 19.93 -14.79
N THR A 67 -0.45 20.72 -14.37
CA THR A 67 0.78 20.21 -13.73
C THR A 67 0.48 19.41 -12.46
N ARG A 68 -0.45 19.90 -11.63
CA ARG A 68 -0.89 19.21 -10.40
C ARG A 68 -1.61 17.91 -10.73
N LEU A 69 -2.43 17.88 -11.78
CA LEU A 69 -3.16 16.69 -12.21
C LEU A 69 -2.20 15.59 -12.66
N THR A 70 -1.22 15.92 -13.51
CA THR A 70 -0.18 14.96 -13.94
C THR A 70 0.62 14.40 -12.75
N SER A 71 0.91 15.25 -11.74
CA SER A 71 1.59 14.82 -10.52
C SER A 71 0.74 13.86 -9.70
N LEU A 72 -0.57 14.12 -9.58
CA LEU A 72 -1.51 13.23 -8.90
C LEU A 72 -1.66 11.89 -9.61
N GLU A 73 -1.77 11.88 -10.95
CA GLU A 73 -1.81 10.64 -11.75
C GLU A 73 -0.55 9.80 -11.55
N SER A 74 0.61 10.44 -11.53
CA SER A 74 1.89 9.78 -11.27
C SER A 74 1.95 9.19 -9.85
N GLY A 75 1.48 9.95 -8.86
CA GLY A 75 1.38 9.49 -7.47
C GLY A 75 0.43 8.30 -7.30
N GLN A 76 -0.72 8.33 -7.97
CA GLN A 76 -1.69 7.23 -7.95
C GLN A 76 -1.09 5.95 -8.54
N LYS A 77 -0.36 6.05 -9.66
CA LYS A 77 0.32 4.91 -10.28
C LYS A 77 1.42 4.32 -9.39
N ALA A 78 2.15 5.17 -8.66
CA ALA A 78 3.14 4.70 -7.70
C ALA A 78 2.49 3.91 -6.55
N ILE A 79 1.37 4.41 -6.01
CA ILE A 79 0.60 3.72 -4.97
C ILE A 79 0.07 2.37 -5.47
N GLU A 80 -0.46 2.31 -6.69
CA GLU A 80 -0.96 1.08 -7.30
C GLU A 80 0.15 0.03 -7.44
N ASN A 81 1.34 0.44 -7.88
CA ASN A 81 2.50 -0.45 -7.97
C ASN A 81 2.92 -1.00 -6.61
N SER A 82 3.04 -0.13 -5.59
CA SER A 82 3.39 -0.56 -4.23
C SER A 82 2.34 -1.50 -3.64
N PHE A 83 1.05 -1.26 -3.90
CA PHE A 83 0.00 -2.17 -3.47
C PHE A 83 0.12 -3.54 -4.16
N GLY A 84 0.47 -3.56 -5.45
CA GLY A 84 0.78 -4.78 -6.19
C GLY A 84 1.99 -5.55 -5.64
N GLU A 85 3.02 -4.85 -5.17
CA GLU A 85 4.19 -5.45 -4.50
C GLU A 85 3.81 -6.08 -3.16
N ILE A 86 3.13 -5.32 -2.30
CA ILE A 86 2.66 -5.80 -0.99
C ILE A 86 1.79 -7.05 -1.17
N LYS A 87 0.89 -7.06 -2.16
CA LYS A 87 0.06 -8.23 -2.45
C LYS A 87 0.88 -9.47 -2.80
N ARG A 88 1.95 -9.31 -3.58
CA ARG A 88 2.86 -10.41 -3.92
C ARG A 88 3.63 -10.90 -2.71
N GLU A 89 4.13 -10.00 -1.87
CA GLU A 89 4.84 -10.37 -0.63
C GLU A 89 3.93 -11.13 0.33
N ILE A 90 2.68 -10.70 0.48
CA ILE A 90 1.68 -11.42 1.30
C ILE A 90 1.47 -12.85 0.76
N GLN A 91 1.33 -13.03 -0.55
CA GLN A 91 1.19 -14.37 -1.16
C GLN A 91 2.41 -15.26 -0.86
N VAL A 92 3.62 -14.72 -0.95
CA VAL A 92 4.85 -15.47 -0.61
C VAL A 92 4.85 -15.88 0.86
N LEU A 93 4.46 -14.98 1.76
CA LEU A 93 4.35 -15.27 3.19
C LEU A 93 3.29 -16.34 3.49
N GLU A 94 2.14 -16.31 2.81
CA GLU A 94 1.07 -17.32 2.95
C GLU A 94 1.55 -18.71 2.52
N ILE A 95 2.32 -18.80 1.42
CA ILE A 95 2.94 -20.05 0.96
C ILE A 95 3.93 -20.55 2.02
N GLY A 96 4.84 -19.69 2.48
CA GLY A 96 5.82 -20.06 3.51
C GLY A 96 5.17 -20.53 4.82
N GLN A 97 4.08 -19.90 5.26
CA GLN A 97 3.31 -20.37 6.42
C GLN A 97 2.71 -21.77 6.20
N THR A 98 2.22 -22.04 4.99
CA THR A 98 1.64 -23.35 4.64
C THR A 98 2.72 -24.45 4.66
N GLU A 99 3.90 -24.16 4.13
CA GLU A 99 5.06 -25.07 4.14
C GLU A 99 5.51 -25.38 5.56
N ILE A 100 5.73 -24.35 6.40
CA ILE A 100 6.10 -24.51 7.81
C ILE A 100 5.05 -25.35 8.55
N LYS A 101 3.76 -25.13 8.30
CA LYS A 101 2.68 -25.94 8.89
C LYS A 101 2.74 -27.39 8.43
N GLY A 102 3.20 -27.67 7.21
CA GLY A 102 3.45 -29.02 6.71
C GLY A 102 4.64 -29.70 7.41
N GLU A 103 5.74 -28.98 7.58
CA GLU A 103 6.92 -29.45 8.30
C GLU A 103 6.61 -29.77 9.76
N ILE A 104 5.83 -28.92 10.45
CA ILE A 104 5.39 -29.15 11.83
C ILE A 104 4.59 -30.46 11.93
N ARG A 105 3.66 -30.73 11.02
CA ARG A 105 2.90 -32.00 11.00
C ARG A 105 3.81 -33.20 10.80
N THR A 106 4.81 -33.06 9.95
CA THR A 106 5.80 -34.12 9.71
C THR A 106 6.64 -34.39 10.97
N LEU A 107 7.04 -33.33 11.67
CA LEU A 107 7.78 -33.44 12.92
C LEU A 107 6.94 -34.09 14.02
N ASP A 108 5.67 -33.70 14.14
CA ASP A 108 4.71 -34.29 15.08
C ASP A 108 4.53 -35.81 14.87
N ALA A 109 4.39 -36.24 13.61
CA ALA A 109 4.33 -37.66 13.26
C ALA A 109 5.63 -38.41 13.65
N LYS A 110 6.80 -37.80 13.41
CA LYS A 110 8.10 -38.37 13.83
C LYS A 110 8.21 -38.49 15.35
N ILE A 111 7.79 -37.47 16.10
CA ILE A 111 7.78 -37.48 17.57
C ILE A 111 6.86 -38.58 18.08
N THR A 112 5.66 -38.70 17.54
CA THR A 112 4.72 -39.78 17.86
C THR A 112 5.35 -41.16 17.62
N GLY A 113 6.00 -41.36 16.46
CA GLY A 113 6.70 -42.60 16.15
C GLY A 113 7.87 -42.90 17.09
N LEU A 114 8.64 -41.87 17.49
CA LEU A 114 9.70 -42.02 18.50
C LEU A 114 9.12 -42.41 19.87
N ASN A 115 8.00 -41.80 20.28
CA ASN A 115 7.34 -42.11 21.54
C ASN A 115 6.89 -43.58 21.62
N GLU A 116 6.33 -44.12 20.53
CA GLU A 116 5.98 -45.54 20.47
C GLU A 116 7.21 -46.46 20.52
N ARG A 117 8.32 -46.07 19.86
CA ARG A 117 9.59 -46.82 19.97
C ARG A 117 10.15 -46.81 21.39
N VAL A 118 10.05 -45.68 22.11
CA VAL A 118 10.46 -45.59 23.52
C VAL A 118 9.63 -46.52 24.39
N LYS A 119 8.29 -46.54 24.24
CA LYS A 119 7.43 -47.48 24.97
C LYS A 119 7.82 -48.96 24.74
N LEU A 120 8.17 -49.32 23.51
CA LEU A 120 8.63 -50.68 23.20
C LEU A 120 9.97 -51.01 23.87
N ILE A 121 10.88 -50.04 23.93
CA ILE A 121 12.17 -50.19 24.63
C ILE A 121 11.93 -50.33 26.13
N GLU A 122 11.10 -49.48 26.74
CA GLU A 122 10.73 -49.56 28.17
C GLU A 122 10.15 -50.94 28.51
N ALA A 123 9.23 -51.45 27.69
CA ALA A 123 8.65 -52.78 27.86
C ALA A 123 9.70 -53.91 27.73
N SER A 124 10.69 -53.75 26.85
CA SER A 124 11.77 -54.73 26.67
C SER A 124 12.77 -54.68 27.84
N VAL A 125 13.13 -53.49 28.30
CA VAL A 125 13.98 -53.27 29.48
C VAL A 125 13.32 -53.82 30.75
N GLY A 126 12.00 -53.67 30.88
CA GLY A 126 11.23 -54.23 31.99
C GLY A 126 11.27 -55.76 32.10
N LYS A 127 11.60 -56.49 31.03
CA LYS A 127 11.76 -57.97 31.03
C LYS A 127 13.15 -58.44 31.46
N ILE A 128 14.13 -57.54 31.55
CA ILE A 128 15.51 -57.89 31.89
C ILE A 128 15.62 -58.52 33.29
N PRO A 129 14.95 -58.02 34.35
CA PRO A 129 15.01 -58.63 35.69
C PRO A 129 14.57 -60.09 35.71
N ASP A 130 13.42 -60.42 35.11
CA ASP A 130 12.91 -61.80 35.03
C ASP A 130 13.88 -62.73 34.27
N LEU A 131 14.47 -62.24 33.18
CA LEU A 131 15.48 -63.00 32.44
C LEU A 131 16.75 -63.22 33.27
N ALA A 132 17.17 -62.22 34.04
CA ALA A 132 18.31 -62.33 34.94
C ALA A 132 18.06 -63.36 36.06
N GLU A 133 16.85 -63.40 36.63
CA GLU A 133 16.44 -64.42 37.61
C GLU A 133 16.51 -65.83 37.02
N LYS A 134 15.89 -66.07 35.86
CA LYS A 134 15.94 -67.38 35.19
C LYS A 134 17.35 -67.83 34.85
N ILE A 135 18.24 -66.93 34.43
CA ILE A 135 19.65 -67.26 34.18
C ILE A 135 20.35 -67.65 35.49
N GLY A 136 20.07 -66.94 36.58
CA GLY A 136 20.54 -67.27 37.93
C GLY A 136 20.10 -68.66 38.36
N GLU A 137 18.82 -68.99 38.19
CA GLU A 137 18.27 -70.33 38.46
C GLU A 137 18.99 -71.41 37.65
N VAL A 138 19.10 -71.25 36.32
CA VAL A 138 19.76 -72.23 35.44
C VAL A 138 21.21 -72.45 35.84
N LYS A 139 21.94 -71.40 36.22
CA LYS A 139 23.31 -71.52 36.73
C LYS A 139 23.35 -72.36 38.02
N ASN A 140 22.39 -72.16 38.92
CA ASN A 140 22.27 -72.94 40.15
C ASN A 140 21.99 -74.43 39.85
N TRP A 141 21.06 -74.74 38.95
CA TRP A 141 20.75 -76.11 38.53
C TRP A 141 21.95 -76.83 37.89
N LYS A 142 22.73 -76.13 37.06
CA LYS A 142 23.99 -76.67 36.51
C LYS A 142 25.01 -76.97 37.61
N GLN A 143 25.13 -76.10 38.62
CA GLN A 143 26.05 -76.30 39.74
C GLN A 143 25.66 -77.49 40.63
N ILE A 144 24.36 -77.67 40.89
CA ILE A 144 23.82 -78.85 41.58
C ILE A 144 24.15 -80.12 40.79
N GLY A 145 23.92 -80.11 39.47
CA GLY A 145 24.28 -81.24 38.59
C GLY A 145 25.76 -81.62 38.65
N ILE A 146 26.66 -80.64 38.59
CA ILE A 146 28.11 -80.87 38.76
C ILE A 146 28.40 -81.48 40.14
N SER A 147 27.80 -80.93 41.20
CA SER A 147 28.02 -81.40 42.57
C SER A 147 27.57 -82.85 42.77
N ILE A 148 26.45 -83.25 42.16
CA ILE A 148 25.95 -84.64 42.18
C ILE A 148 26.94 -85.56 41.46
N VAL A 149 27.43 -85.18 40.28
CA VAL A 149 28.40 -85.97 39.52
C VAL A 149 29.71 -86.13 40.31
N THR A 150 30.23 -85.05 40.90
CA THR A 150 31.44 -85.10 41.73
C THR A 150 31.25 -86.00 42.94
N ALA A 151 30.12 -85.90 43.64
CA ALA A 151 29.80 -86.76 44.78
C ALA A 151 29.70 -88.24 44.40
N PHE A 152 29.09 -88.54 43.24
CA PHE A 152 28.94 -89.91 42.75
C PHE A 152 30.29 -90.52 42.37
N VAL A 153 31.12 -89.80 41.61
CA VAL A 153 32.47 -90.26 41.23
C VAL A 153 33.34 -90.48 42.48
N GLY A 154 33.31 -89.54 43.42
CA GLY A 154 34.01 -89.69 44.71
C GLY A 154 33.53 -90.89 45.52
N GLY A 155 32.22 -91.15 45.54
CA GLY A 155 31.62 -92.30 46.21
C GLY A 155 32.03 -93.64 45.60
N VAL A 156 32.02 -93.77 44.26
CA VAL A 156 32.44 -94.99 43.55
C VAL A 156 33.93 -95.27 43.78
N ILE A 157 34.77 -94.24 43.65
CA ILE A 157 36.22 -94.35 43.92
C ILE A 157 36.45 -94.75 45.38
N GLY A 158 35.76 -94.09 46.33
CA GLY A 158 35.87 -94.42 47.74
C GLY A 158 35.43 -95.85 48.07
N TRP A 159 34.36 -96.35 47.43
CA TRP A 159 33.90 -97.73 47.57
C TRP A 159 34.91 -98.73 47.00
N LEU A 160 35.47 -98.46 45.81
CA LEU A 160 36.50 -99.30 45.20
C LEU A 160 37.80 -99.37 46.01
N ILE A 161 38.17 -98.29 46.70
CA ILE A 161 39.36 -98.27 47.57
C ILE A 161 39.09 -99.02 48.88
N ARG A 162 37.87 -98.97 49.41
CA ARG A 162 37.49 -99.58 50.70
C ARG A 162 37.00 -101.03 50.58
N GLY A 163 36.69 -101.48 49.37
CA GLY A 163 36.26 -102.84 49.02
C GLY A 163 37.39 -103.82 48.69
N LYS A 164 38.63 -103.50 49.07
CA LYS A 164 39.75 -104.44 49.11
C LYS A 164 40.09 -104.79 50.56
#